data_AF-A0A7R8W1M1-F1
#
_entry.id   AF-A0A7R8W1M1-F1
#
_cell.length_a   1.000
_cell.length_b   1.000
_cell.length_c   1.000
_cell.angle_alpha   90.00
_cell.angle_beta   90.00
_cell.angle_gamma   90.00
#
_symmetry.space_group_name_H-M   'P 1'
#
loop_
_entity.id
_entity.type
_entity.pdbx_description
1 polymer ?
#
loop_
_entity_poly.entity_id
_entity_poly.type
_entity_poly.pdbx_seq_one_letter_code
_entity_poly.pdbx_strand_id
1 'polypeptide(L)'
;MSKTVALTAQSQHSPISVNGSDTTQSQHGLSTVLPVLGTCEVCACKDAKYTCPKCEVKTCCIACANIHKKELSCSGVRDKVNFKQLSKFTNMDLQSGR
;
A
#
# COMPACT_ATOMS: atom_id res chain seq x y z
N MET A 1 -26.11 -35.49 42.94
CA MET A 1 -26.82 -34.25 42.56
C MET A 1 -26.19 -33.80 41.26
N SER A 2 -26.80 -34.23 40.15
CA SER A 2 -26.14 -34.32 38.85
C SER A 2 -26.72 -33.29 37.89
N LYS A 3 -25.80 -32.65 37.16
CA LYS A 3 -25.95 -31.98 35.86
C LYS A 3 -26.68 -30.63 35.84
N THR A 4 -25.89 -29.59 35.53
CA THR A 4 -26.35 -28.48 34.70
C THR A 4 -25.30 -28.21 33.62
N VAL A 5 -25.71 -28.43 32.36
CA VAL A 5 -25.10 -27.87 31.15
C VAL A 5 -26.20 -27.00 30.55
N ALA A 6 -25.90 -25.75 30.18
CA ALA A 6 -26.61 -25.04 29.13
C ALA A 6 -25.74 -23.90 28.60
N LEU A 7 -25.26 -24.08 27.35
CA LEU A 7 -24.81 -23.04 26.45
C LEU A 7 -26.00 -22.15 26.07
N THR A 8 -25.81 -20.84 25.94
CA THR A 8 -26.52 -20.07 24.91
C THR A 8 -25.70 -18.84 24.51
N ALA A 9 -25.16 -18.90 23.29
CA ALA A 9 -24.68 -17.74 22.56
C ALA A 9 -25.89 -17.00 21.97
N GLN A 10 -25.95 -15.67 22.13
CA GLN A 10 -26.94 -14.83 21.46
C GLN A 10 -26.20 -13.77 20.64
N SER A 11 -26.08 -14.08 19.35
CA SER A 11 -25.73 -13.16 18.28
C SER A 11 -26.96 -12.34 17.94
N GLN A 12 -26.88 -11.00 18.06
CA GLN A 12 -27.85 -10.09 17.49
C GLN A 12 -27.11 -8.89 16.87
N HIS A 13 -26.94 -8.92 15.56
CA HIS A 13 -26.65 -7.75 14.76
C HIS A 13 -27.70 -7.68 13.66
N SER A 14 -28.62 -6.72 13.77
CA SER A 14 -29.51 -6.32 12.68
C SER A 14 -28.86 -5.16 11.91
N PRO A 15 -29.09 -5.05 10.59
CA PRO A 15 -28.43 -4.07 9.75
C PRO A 15 -29.13 -2.71 9.85
N ILE A 16 -28.38 -1.66 10.20
CA ILE A 16 -28.88 -0.28 10.11
C ILE A 16 -28.25 0.35 8.88
N SER A 17 -29.06 0.45 7.82
CA SER A 17 -28.79 1.24 6.63
C SER A 17 -28.96 2.71 6.96
N VAL A 18 -27.88 3.50 6.88
CA VAL A 18 -27.93 4.96 6.93
C VAL A 18 -27.58 5.50 5.55
N ASN A 19 -28.61 5.92 4.81
CA ASN A 19 -28.45 6.81 3.66
C ASN A 19 -28.55 8.24 4.20
N GLY A 20 -27.41 8.93 4.24
CA GLY A 20 -27.31 10.33 4.63
C GLY A 20 -26.38 11.05 3.67
N SER A 21 -27.01 11.70 2.69
CA SER A 21 -26.40 12.59 1.71
C SER A 21 -26.00 13.91 2.37
N ASP A 22 -24.69 14.11 2.58
CA ASP A 22 -24.14 15.45 2.79
C ASP A 22 -23.44 15.92 1.52
N THR A 23 -24.16 16.78 0.80
CA THR A 23 -23.68 17.57 -0.31
C THR A 23 -22.87 18.73 0.26
N THR A 24 -21.54 18.59 0.32
CA THR A 24 -20.66 19.77 0.35
C THR A 24 -20.16 20.00 -1.06
N GLN A 25 -20.87 20.88 -1.77
CA GLN A 25 -20.41 21.50 -3.00
C GLN A 25 -19.17 22.34 -2.69
N SER A 26 -18.02 21.93 -3.23
CA SER A 26 -16.87 22.79 -3.44
C SER A 26 -16.47 22.65 -4.90
N GLN A 27 -16.68 23.72 -5.64
CA GLN A 27 -16.34 23.86 -7.05
C GLN A 27 -14.83 24.04 -7.18
N HIS A 28 -14.11 22.96 -7.47
CA HIS A 28 -12.78 23.01 -8.06
C HIS A 28 -12.73 22.01 -9.21
N GLY A 29 -12.31 22.48 -10.40
CA GLY A 29 -12.41 21.77 -11.67
C GLY A 29 -11.88 20.34 -11.63
N LEU A 30 -12.62 19.44 -12.27
CA LEU A 30 -12.29 18.03 -12.44
C LEU A 30 -11.09 17.88 -13.37
N SER A 31 -9.88 18.05 -12.84
CA SER A 31 -8.70 17.39 -13.36
C SER A 31 -8.73 15.99 -12.77
N THR A 32 -9.28 15.01 -13.48
CA THR A 32 -9.21 13.59 -13.09
C THR A 32 -7.76 13.14 -13.18
N VAL A 33 -6.95 13.51 -12.19
CA VAL A 33 -5.56 13.06 -12.08
C VAL A 33 -5.63 11.62 -11.59
N LEU A 34 -5.57 10.68 -12.53
CA LEU A 34 -5.39 9.27 -12.19
C LEU A 34 -4.09 9.14 -11.36
N PRO A 35 -4.08 8.39 -10.25
CA PRO A 35 -2.91 8.26 -9.41
C PRO A 35 -1.74 7.67 -10.21
N VAL A 36 -0.64 8.43 -10.30
CA VAL A 36 0.56 8.11 -11.11
C VAL A 36 1.17 6.75 -10.74
N LEU A 37 1.10 6.39 -9.45
CA LEU A 37 1.64 5.14 -8.93
C LEU A 37 0.59 4.01 -8.86
N GLY A 38 -0.68 4.30 -9.12
CA GLY A 38 -1.78 3.34 -8.90
C GLY A 38 -2.07 3.09 -7.41
N THR A 39 -2.68 1.95 -7.10
CA THR A 39 -3.11 1.56 -5.75
C THR A 39 -1.99 0.93 -4.93
N CYS A 40 -2.07 1.05 -3.60
CA CYS A 40 -1.13 0.40 -2.70
C CYS A 40 -1.16 -1.13 -2.85
N GLU A 41 0.01 -1.74 -3.08
CA GLU A 41 0.15 -3.18 -3.29
C GLU A 41 0.10 -3.99 -1.97
N VAL A 42 0.15 -3.32 -0.82
CA VAL A 42 0.13 -3.96 0.52
C VAL A 42 -1.28 -4.03 1.09
N CYS A 43 -2.04 -2.94 1.02
CA CYS A 43 -3.38 -2.88 1.60
C CYS A 43 -4.52 -2.79 0.58
N ALA A 44 -4.23 -2.42 -0.68
CA ALA A 44 -5.22 -2.15 -1.73
C ALA A 44 -6.32 -1.13 -1.40
N CYS A 45 -6.29 -0.48 -0.23
CA CYS A 45 -7.36 0.44 0.21
C CYS A 45 -7.18 1.89 -0.25
N LYS A 46 -5.95 2.31 -0.59
CA LYS A 46 -5.60 3.71 -0.90
C LYS A 46 -4.61 3.78 -2.04
N ASP A 47 -4.57 4.91 -2.72
CA ASP A 47 -3.56 5.20 -3.73
C ASP A 47 -2.15 5.17 -3.13
N ALA A 48 -1.21 4.61 -3.88
CA ALA A 48 0.18 4.57 -3.50
C ALA A 48 0.80 5.97 -3.57
N LYS A 49 1.65 6.26 -2.59
CA LYS A 49 2.38 7.52 -2.46
C LYS A 49 3.89 7.34 -2.51
N TYR A 50 4.36 6.13 -2.22
CA TYR A 50 5.76 5.78 -2.11
C TYR A 50 6.06 4.52 -2.91
N THR A 51 7.29 4.42 -3.41
CA THR A 51 7.81 3.24 -4.11
C THR A 51 9.08 2.78 -3.41
N CYS A 52 9.17 1.49 -3.07
CA CYS A 52 10.37 0.94 -2.43
C CYS A 52 11.56 0.98 -3.41
N PRO A 53 12.72 1.56 -3.04
CA PRO A 53 13.84 1.70 -3.99
C PRO A 53 14.64 0.41 -4.21
N LYS A 54 14.36 -0.66 -3.44
CA LYS A 54 14.97 -1.99 -3.62
C LYS A 54 14.13 -2.90 -4.51
N CYS A 55 12.82 -2.97 -4.25
CA CYS A 55 11.93 -3.95 -4.85
C CYS A 55 10.71 -3.34 -5.56
N GLU A 56 10.63 -2.01 -5.67
CA GLU A 56 9.63 -1.27 -6.42
C GLU A 56 8.17 -1.41 -5.94
N VAL A 57 7.93 -2.11 -4.82
CA VAL A 57 6.59 -2.23 -4.20
C VAL A 57 6.03 -0.85 -3.86
N LYS A 58 4.81 -0.58 -4.31
CA LYS A 58 4.12 0.70 -4.13
C LYS A 58 3.26 0.71 -2.87
N THR A 59 3.44 1.71 -2.02
CA THR A 59 2.79 1.80 -0.70
C THR A 59 2.14 3.15 -0.45
N CYS A 60 1.02 3.16 0.27
CA CYS A 60 0.30 4.40 0.61
C CYS A 60 0.85 5.11 1.85
N CYS A 61 1.57 4.40 2.73
CA CYS A 61 2.06 4.93 4.01
C CYS A 61 3.21 4.10 4.59
N ILE A 62 3.84 4.63 5.65
CA ILE A 62 4.97 3.97 6.32
C ILE A 62 4.62 2.62 6.96
N ALA A 63 3.38 2.44 7.43
CA ALA A 63 2.94 1.16 7.96
C ALA A 63 2.97 0.07 6.86
N CYS A 64 2.44 0.36 5.67
CA CYS A 64 2.55 -0.52 4.50
C CYS A 64 4.00 -0.70 4.04
N ALA A 65 4.83 0.35 4.17
CA ALA A 65 6.26 0.23 3.89
C ALA A 65 6.95 -0.77 4.84
N ASN A 66 6.63 -0.75 6.13
CA ASN A 66 7.24 -1.66 7.09
C ASN A 66 6.71 -3.10 6.95
N ILE A 67 5.42 -3.26 6.64
CA ILE A 67 4.83 -4.58 6.37
C ILE A 67 5.55 -5.25 5.20
N HIS A 68 5.68 -4.60 4.03
CA HIS A 68 6.35 -5.27 2.90
C HIS A 68 7.82 -5.57 3.20
N LYS A 69 8.54 -4.68 3.93
CA LYS A 69 9.93 -4.94 4.32
C LYS A 69 10.05 -6.22 5.14
N LYS A 70 9.12 -6.43 6.07
CA LYS A 70 9.08 -7.63 6.92
C LYS A 70 8.69 -8.87 6.12
N GLU A 71 7.54 -8.84 5.46
CA GLU A 71 6.98 -10.03 4.78
C GLU A 71 7.82 -10.49 3.59
N LEU A 72 8.45 -9.55 2.87
CA LEU A 72 9.31 -9.86 1.73
C LEU A 72 10.80 -9.94 2.09
N SER A 73 11.14 -9.86 3.38
CA SER A 73 12.55 -9.78 3.83
C SER A 73 13.36 -8.73 3.05
N CYS A 74 12.75 -7.58 2.78
CA CYS A 74 13.30 -6.53 1.94
C CYS A 74 14.02 -5.47 2.78
N SER A 75 15.29 -5.19 2.46
CA SER A 75 16.10 -4.16 3.12
C SER A 75 15.62 -2.74 2.85
N GLY A 76 14.93 -2.52 1.73
CA GLY A 76 14.52 -1.20 1.26
C GLY A 76 15.67 -0.28 0.85
N VAL A 77 16.88 -0.83 0.63
CA VAL A 77 18.08 -0.08 0.22
C VAL A 77 18.40 -0.42 -1.24
N ARG A 78 18.44 0.58 -2.13
CA ARG A 78 18.85 0.38 -3.53
C ARG A 78 20.30 -0.10 -3.61
N ASP A 79 20.56 -1.14 -4.43
CA ASP A 79 21.93 -1.59 -4.69
C ASP A 79 22.62 -0.56 -5.60
N LYS A 80 23.49 0.27 -5.02
CA LYS A 80 24.15 1.39 -5.73
C LYS A 80 25.29 0.95 -6.64
N VAL A 81 25.74 -0.30 -6.53
CA VAL A 81 27.02 -0.75 -7.11
C VAL A 81 26.85 -2.10 -7.80
N ASN A 82 26.23 -2.09 -8.98
CA ASN A 82 26.49 -3.16 -9.94
C ASN A 82 27.81 -2.82 -10.63
N PHE A 83 28.89 -3.50 -10.24
CA PHE A 83 30.17 -3.37 -10.91
C PHE A 83 29.99 -3.67 -12.40
N LYS A 84 30.34 -2.69 -13.23
CA LYS A 84 30.36 -2.84 -14.68
C LYS A 84 31.77 -2.56 -15.14
N GLN A 85 32.34 -3.52 -15.88
CA GLN A 85 33.63 -3.33 -16.52
C GLN A 85 33.54 -2.11 -17.45
N LEU A 86 34.60 -1.30 -17.52
CA LEU A 86 34.61 -0.06 -18.29
C LEU A 86 34.22 -0.27 -19.76
N SER A 87 34.61 -1.41 -20.34
CA SER A 87 34.22 -1.82 -21.70
C SER A 87 32.72 -2.05 -21.90
N LYS A 88 31.96 -2.27 -20.83
CA LYS A 88 30.50 -2.45 -20.82
C LYS A 88 29.78 -1.32 -20.10
N PHE A 89 30.51 -0.28 -19.71
CA PHE A 89 29.94 0.93 -19.14
C PHE A 89 29.41 1.80 -20.29
N THR A 90 28.10 2.03 -20.29
CA THR A 90 27.36 2.69 -21.38
C THR A 90 26.71 3.97 -20.87
N ASN A 91 26.26 4.83 -21.79
CA ASN A 91 25.51 6.04 -21.43
C ASN A 91 24.23 5.77 -20.61
N MET A 92 23.66 4.55 -20.68
CA MET A 92 22.53 4.16 -19.82
C MET A 92 22.92 4.10 -18.34
N ASP A 93 24.17 3.76 -18.03
CA ASP A 93 24.65 3.64 -16.66
C ASP A 93 24.78 5.02 -15.99
N LEU A 94 24.98 6.09 -16.76
CA LEU A 94 25.00 7.48 -16.29
C LEU A 94 23.65 7.94 -15.72
N GLN A 95 22.54 7.35 -16.18
CA GLN A 95 21.19 7.74 -15.79
C GLN A 95 20.68 7.02 -14.53
N SER A 96 21.50 6.16 -13.92
CA SER A 96 21.09 5.29 -12.79
C SER A 96 20.97 6.00 -11.44
N GLY A 97 21.25 7.31 -11.36
CA GLY A 97 21.20 8.09 -10.13
C GLY A 97 19.83 8.74 -9.88
N ARG A 98 18.90 8.00 -9.28
CA ARG A 98 17.77 8.56 -8.50
C ARG A 98 17.47 7.72 -7.27
#